data_AF-A0A821MUS9-F1
#
_entry.id   AF-A0A821MUS9-F1
#
_cell.length_a   1.000
_cell.length_b   1.000
_cell.length_c   1.000
_cell.angle_alpha   90.00
_cell.angle_beta   90.00
_cell.angle_gamma   90.00
#
_symmetry.space_group_name_H-M   'P 1'
#
loop_
_entity.id
_entity.type
_entity.pdbx_description
1 polymer ?
#
loop_
_entity_poly.entity_id
_entity_poly.type
_entity_poly.pdbx_seq_one_letter_code
_entity_poly.pdbx_strand_id
1 'polypeptide(L)'
;MTFHIYLVAGYTYELNTENMKKIPSLILNNSVYMKQFYDPIRQVYCISRNRAFFEILVFYINHGILSRPIDIPLDLYIEEL
;
A
#
# COMPACT_ATOMS: atom_id res chain seq x y z
N MET A 1 -9.51 14.11 9.38
CA MET A 1 -8.56 13.24 8.66
C MET A 1 -8.89 11.80 8.98
N THR A 2 -9.09 10.97 7.95
CA THR A 2 -9.44 9.55 8.08
C THR A 2 -8.24 8.70 7.67
N PHE A 3 -7.88 7.71 8.49
CA PHE A 3 -6.77 6.81 8.25
C PHE A 3 -7.25 5.36 8.06
N HIS A 4 -6.46 4.59 7.31
CA HIS A 4 -6.60 3.14 7.21
C HIS A 4 -5.32 2.46 7.70
N ILE A 5 -5.51 1.36 8.43
CA ILE A 5 -4.40 0.56 8.96
C ILE A 5 -4.17 -0.63 8.04
N TYR A 6 -2.90 -0.86 7.68
CA TYR A 6 -2.44 -1.97 6.86
C TYR A 6 -1.41 -2.79 7.63
N LEU A 7 -1.63 -4.10 7.72
CA LEU A 7 -0.68 -5.08 8.22
C LEU A 7 -0.01 -5.78 7.04
N VAL A 8 1.29 -5.58 6.83
CA VAL A 8 2.05 -6.14 5.71
C VAL A 8 3.28 -6.85 6.22
N ALA A 9 3.36 -8.16 5.98
CA ALA A 9 4.46 -9.01 6.45
C ALA A 9 4.79 -8.84 7.95
N GLY A 10 3.78 -8.57 8.79
CA GLY A 10 3.94 -8.32 10.23
C GLY A 10 4.20 -6.87 10.64
N TYR A 11 4.35 -5.95 9.68
CA TYR A 11 4.55 -4.52 9.92
C TYR A 11 3.23 -3.76 9.81
N THR A 12 3.04 -2.75 10.66
CA THR A 12 1.83 -1.91 10.65
C THR A 12 2.13 -0.58 9.97
N TYR A 13 1.26 -0.20 9.04
CA TYR A 13 1.31 1.08 8.33
C TYR A 13 -0.02 1.80 8.52
N GLU A 14 0.06 3.10 8.78
CA GLU A 14 -1.10 3.99 8.86
C GLU A 14 -1.08 4.93 7.65
N LEU A 15 -2.12 4.88 6.82
CA LEU A 15 -2.21 5.70 5.60
C LEU A 15 -3.38 6.66 5.65
N ASN A 16 -3.10 7.93 5.34
CA ASN A 16 -4.12 8.96 5.23
C ASN A 16 -4.91 8.78 3.92
N THR A 17 -6.21 8.56 4.06
CA THR A 17 -7.12 8.36 2.91
C THR A 17 -7.20 9.56 1.97
N GLU A 18 -6.96 10.79 2.46
CA GLU A 18 -6.91 11.98 1.61
C GLU A 18 -5.68 11.98 0.70
N ASN A 19 -4.54 11.48 1.17
CA ASN A 19 -3.34 11.33 0.34
C ASN A 19 -3.54 10.22 -0.69
N MET A 20 -4.14 9.09 -0.28
CA MET A 20 -4.45 8.00 -1.20
C MET A 20 -5.39 8.44 -2.34
N LYS A 21 -6.40 9.26 -2.03
CA LYS A 21 -7.35 9.80 -3.03
C LYS A 21 -6.71 10.70 -4.09
N LYS A 22 -5.55 11.30 -3.80
CA LYS A 22 -4.78 12.08 -4.79
C LYS A 22 -4.19 11.21 -5.90
N ILE A 23 -4.18 9.88 -5.72
CA ILE A 23 -3.66 8.89 -6.67
C ILE A 23 -4.78 7.91 -7.03
N PRO A 24 -5.72 8.26 -7.93
CA PRO A 24 -6.91 7.46 -8.21
C PRO A 24 -6.62 6.06 -8.77
N SER A 25 -5.49 5.90 -9.46
CA SER A 25 -5.03 4.63 -10.02
C SER A 25 -4.50 3.64 -8.99
N LEU A 26 -4.32 4.06 -7.73
CA LEU A 26 -3.81 3.21 -6.66
C LEU A 26 -4.77 2.04 -6.38
N ILE A 27 -4.27 0.81 -6.41
CA ILE A 27 -5.09 -0.39 -6.16
C ILE A 27 -5.76 -0.37 -4.78
N LEU A 28 -5.16 0.29 -3.79
CA LEU A 28 -5.71 0.46 -2.45
C LEU A 28 -7.00 1.30 -2.42
N ASN A 29 -7.28 2.08 -3.48
CA ASN A 29 -8.54 2.82 -3.63
C ASN A 29 -9.66 1.97 -4.27
N ASN A 30 -9.37 0.78 -4.79
CA ASN A 30 -10.37 -0.12 -5.33
C ASN A 30 -11.06 -0.89 -4.19
N SER A 31 -12.17 -0.36 -3.68
CA SER A 31 -12.91 -0.94 -2.55
C SER A 31 -13.38 -2.39 -2.79
N VAL A 32 -13.72 -2.74 -4.03
CA VAL A 32 -14.17 -4.09 -4.39
C VAL A 32 -13.01 -5.08 -4.26
N TYR A 33 -11.84 -4.73 -4.79
CA TYR A 33 -10.63 -5.54 -4.68
C TYR A 33 -10.13 -5.62 -3.23
N MET A 34 -10.15 -4.49 -2.51
CA MET A 34 -9.61 -4.39 -1.16
C MET A 34 -10.45 -5.09 -0.09
N LYS A 35 -11.74 -5.34 -0.36
CA LYS A 35 -12.65 -6.01 0.58
C LYS A 35 -12.14 -7.37 1.05
N GLN A 36 -11.43 -8.12 0.19
CA GLN A 36 -10.89 -9.44 0.53
C GLN A 36 -9.75 -9.40 1.56
N PHE A 37 -9.08 -8.25 1.70
CA PHE A 37 -7.97 -8.05 2.63
C PHE A 37 -8.43 -7.44 3.96
N TYR A 38 -9.68 -6.99 4.06
CA TYR A 38 -10.17 -6.27 5.22
C TYR A 38 -10.66 -7.22 6.32
N ASP A 39 -10.08 -7.10 7.51
CA ASP A 39 -10.58 -7.70 8.75
C ASP A 39 -11.55 -6.70 9.43
N PRO A 40 -12.86 -6.96 9.44
CA PRO A 40 -13.84 -6.04 10.01
C PRO A 40 -13.82 -5.99 11.53
N ILE A 41 -13.29 -7.01 12.21
CA ILE A 41 -13.21 -7.06 13.68
C ILE A 41 -12.06 -6.16 14.14
N ARG A 42 -10.90 -6.29 13.49
CA ARG A 42 -9.71 -5.48 13.81
C ARG A 42 -9.69 -4.12 13.12
N GLN A 43 -10.54 -3.93 12.11
CA GLN A 43 -10.57 -2.74 11.26
C GLN A 43 -9.23 -2.47 10.55
N VAL A 44 -8.57 -3.53 10.09
CA VAL A 44 -7.27 -3.47 9.42
C VAL A 44 -7.29 -4.22 8.09
N TYR A 45 -6.49 -3.77 7.13
CA TYR A 45 -6.22 -4.51 5.91
C TYR A 45 -4.99 -5.41 6.10
N CYS A 46 -5.15 -6.71 5.96
CA CYS A 46 -4.07 -7.69 6.01
C CYS A 46 -3.57 -7.98 4.59
N ILE A 47 -2.39 -7.49 4.24
CA ILE A 47 -1.78 -7.65 2.91
C ILE A 47 -0.63 -8.64 3.01
N SER A 48 -0.80 -9.83 2.42
CA SER A 48 0.26 -10.85 2.32
C SER A 48 1.19 -10.58 1.13
N ARG A 49 1.84 -9.41 1.10
CA ARG A 49 2.80 -9.00 0.06
C ARG A 49 4.16 -8.67 0.66
N ASN A 50 5.14 -8.49 -0.22
CA ASN A 50 6.49 -8.12 0.16
C ASN A 50 6.49 -6.71 0.79
N ARG A 51 7.14 -6.62 1.97
CA ARG A 51 7.26 -5.38 2.74
C ARG A 51 7.90 -4.24 1.94
N ALA A 52 8.98 -4.51 1.22
CA ALA A 52 9.75 -3.48 0.51
C ALA A 52 8.90 -2.80 -0.56
N PHE A 53 8.05 -3.57 -1.25
CA PHE A 53 7.09 -3.03 -2.22
C PHE A 53 6.04 -2.13 -1.57
N PHE A 54 5.52 -2.56 -0.43
CA PHE A 54 4.56 -1.74 0.30
C PHE A 54 5.20 -0.43 0.78
N GLU A 55 6.46 -0.44 1.20
CA GLU A 55 7.19 0.78 1.57
C GLU A 55 7.35 1.75 0.40
N ILE A 56 7.61 1.27 -0.82
CA ILE A 56 7.63 2.10 -2.03
C ILE A 56 6.26 2.74 -2.26
N LEU A 57 5.19 1.97 -2.10
CA LEU A 57 3.82 2.45 -2.26
C LEU A 57 3.50 3.55 -1.24
N VAL A 58 3.86 3.35 0.03
CA VAL A 58 3.68 4.35 1.09
C VAL A 58 4.46 5.62 0.78
N PHE A 59 5.71 5.48 0.32
CA PHE A 59 6.53 6.61 -0.11
C PHE A 59 5.87 7.37 -1.27
N TYR A 60 5.36 6.65 -2.28
CA TYR A 60 4.66 7.24 -3.40
C TYR A 60 3.38 7.98 -2.98
N ILE A 61 2.58 7.43 -2.07
CA ILE A 61 1.37 8.06 -1.55
C ILE A 61 1.66 9.37 -0.81
N ASN A 62 2.75 9.40 -0.04
CA ASN A 62 3.11 10.55 0.78
C ASN A 62 3.85 11.65 0.00
N HIS A 63 4.68 11.27 -0.97
CA HIS A 63 5.58 12.20 -1.66
C HIS A 63 5.25 12.40 -3.15
N GLY A 64 4.41 11.55 -3.75
CA GLY A 64 4.12 11.56 -5.19
C GLY A 64 5.27 11.08 -6.08
N ILE A 65 6.35 10.55 -5.48
CA ILE A 65 7.53 10.07 -6.19
C ILE A 65 7.55 8.55 -6.14
N LEU A 66 7.46 7.93 -7.31
CA LEU A 66 7.63 6.49 -7.44
C LEU A 66 9.10 6.20 -7.75
N SER A 67 9.79 5.53 -6.85
CA SER A 67 11.22 5.27 -6.96
C SER A 67 11.52 3.81 -6.65
N ARG A 68 12.31 3.16 -7.51
CA ARG A 68 12.80 1.80 -7.30
C ARG A 68 13.93 1.81 -6.26
N PRO A 69 13.84 1.03 -5.17
CA PRO A 69 14.95 0.80 -4.25
C PRO A 69 16.12 0.12 -4.96
N ILE A 70 17.36 0.49 -4.61
CA ILE A 70 18.55 0.03 -5.33
C ILE A 70 18.78 -1.48 -5.18
N ASP A 71 18.31 -2.04 -4.08
CA ASP A 71 18.37 -3.43 -3.66
C ASP A 71 17.30 -4.33 -4.29
N ILE A 72 16.28 -3.76 -4.95
CA ILE A 72 15.23 -4.52 -5.65
C ILE A 72 15.53 -4.55 -7.15
N PRO A 73 15.75 -5.73 -7.77
CA PRO A 73 15.93 -5.87 -9.21
C PRO A 73 14.78 -5.24 -10.02
N LEU A 74 15.08 -4.74 -11.23
CA LEU A 74 14.11 -4.00 -12.05
C LEU A 74 12.93 -4.87 -12.50
N ASP A 75 13.20 -6.12 -12.88
CA ASP A 75 12.22 -7.12 -13.27
C ASP A 75 11.23 -7.40 -12.13
N LEU A 76 11.74 -7.69 -10.92
CA LEU A 76 10.90 -7.87 -9.74
C LEU A 76 10.12 -6.60 -9.42
N TYR A 77 10.73 -5.43 -9.61
CA TYR A 77 10.09 -4.14 -9.38
C TYR A 77 8.88 -3.90 -10.30
N ILE A 78 8.98 -4.30 -11.56
CA ILE A 78 7.91 -4.13 -12.56
C ILE A 78 6.76 -5.11 -12.32
N GLU A 79 7.02 -6.34 -11.86
CA GLU A 79 5.97 -7.33 -11.61
C GLU A 79 4.96 -6.92 -10.52
N GLU A 80 5.38 -6.06 -9.59
CA GLU A 80 4.57 -5.64 -8.42
C GLU A 80 3.95 -4.24 -8.57
N LEU A 81 4.22 -3.52 -9.68
CA LEU A 81 3.64 -2.20 -9.99
C LEU A 81 2.30 -2.28 -10.73
#